data_AF-A0A4V1KWJ4-F1
#
_entry.id   AF-A0A4V1KWJ4-F1
#
_cell.length_a   1.000
_cell.length_b   1.000
_cell.length_c   1.000
_cell.angle_alpha   90.00
_cell.angle_beta   90.00
_cell.angle_gamma   90.00
#
_symmetry.space_group_name_H-M   'P 1'
#
loop_
_entity.id
_entity.type
_entity.pdbx_description
1 polymer ?
#
loop_
_entity_poly.entity_id
_entity_poly.type
_entity_poly.pdbx_seq_one_letter_code
_entity_poly.pdbx_strand_id
1 'polypeptide(L)'
;MTAIPLTRCQFLIPFAEIHSEIGGPTATLLAKFKLPTSLQEKADHYVPLLPAVRFATAAQQTQGLSEIAFRAAQRLSFDHLSDAMRVRIRHSPTLLAALEQMCKWAPVEDTSLQLWLEPCDASVKICSRIAGTQGISDLEISQWLQNVFVLHIVRQFAGANWMPKVIAFEANYKPSIEVQSLWPHTRFMSGQKASWIEVPLQFLSLPNGDAARSKLPETERQPFGDDIVSVLRLALPSYLDEGGPTIAQAAEMAALSVRSLQRKLALAGLTYSGLLEQVRFNNAVKLLSSTETKIIDVAFSSGYADPAHFARAFRRISGCTPREFRERARSGQAEIDHNSTRSNDDRL
;
A
#
# COMPACT_ATOMS: atom_id res chain seq x y z
N MET A 1 14.39 14.75 5.97
CA MET A 1 13.65 14.00 7.00
C MET A 1 13.27 12.67 6.34
N THR A 2 13.60 11.51 6.89
CA THR A 2 13.26 10.23 6.24
C THR A 2 11.78 9.94 6.47
N ALA A 3 10.98 9.98 5.40
CA ALA A 3 9.59 9.56 5.41
C ALA A 3 9.50 8.09 5.86
N ILE A 4 8.48 7.75 6.66
CA ILE A 4 8.24 6.36 7.08
C ILE A 4 7.62 5.62 5.89
N PRO A 5 8.30 4.60 5.33
CA PRO A 5 7.75 3.85 4.21
C PRO A 5 6.49 3.10 4.64
N LEU A 6 5.42 3.26 3.87
CA LEU A 6 4.18 2.52 4.02
C LEU A 6 3.97 1.61 2.81
N THR A 7 3.32 0.48 3.05
CA THR A 7 2.94 -0.50 2.04
C THR A 7 1.47 -0.83 2.16
N ARG A 8 0.81 -1.18 1.06
CA ARG A 8 -0.58 -1.62 1.11
C ARG A 8 -0.72 -2.99 1.78
N CYS A 9 -1.78 -3.17 2.57
CA CYS A 9 -2.11 -4.46 3.20
C CYS A 9 -2.25 -5.59 2.18
N GLN A 10 -2.69 -5.28 0.96
CA GLN A 10 -2.80 -6.23 -0.16
C GLN A 10 -1.53 -7.07 -0.35
N PHE A 11 -0.35 -6.51 -0.12
CA PHE A 11 0.92 -7.21 -0.32
C PHE A 11 1.34 -8.09 0.87
N LEU A 12 0.65 -7.97 2.00
CA LEU A 12 0.84 -8.86 3.16
C LEU A 12 -0.06 -10.09 3.10
N ILE A 13 -1.20 -10.02 2.41
CA ILE A 13 -2.21 -11.09 2.34
C ILE A 13 -1.60 -12.44 1.93
N PRO A 14 -0.79 -12.54 0.86
CA PRO A 14 -0.19 -13.83 0.48
C PRO A 14 0.68 -14.46 1.57
N PHE A 15 1.42 -13.64 2.33
CA PHE A 15 2.25 -14.14 3.43
C PHE A 15 1.39 -14.67 4.59
N ALA A 16 0.30 -13.96 4.90
CA ALA A 16 -0.64 -14.38 5.94
C ALA A 16 -1.36 -15.68 5.58
N GLU A 17 -1.75 -15.85 4.31
CA GLU A 17 -2.35 -17.08 3.80
C GLU A 17 -1.38 -18.26 3.84
N ILE A 18 -0.16 -18.09 3.29
CA ILE A 18 0.89 -19.13 3.32
C ILE A 18 1.16 -19.58 4.76
N HIS A 19 1.30 -18.63 5.68
CA HIS A 19 1.55 -18.94 7.08
C HIS A 19 0.36 -19.65 7.74
N SER A 20 -0.89 -19.31 7.36
CA SER A 20 -2.09 -19.97 7.89
C SER A 20 -2.24 -21.39 7.36
N GLU A 21 -1.94 -21.63 6.09
CA GLU A 21 -2.07 -22.94 5.44
C GLU A 21 -1.16 -24.00 6.05
N ILE A 22 0.02 -23.59 6.55
CA ILE A 22 0.92 -24.49 7.27
C ILE A 22 0.55 -24.63 8.77
N GLY A 23 -0.60 -24.10 9.19
CA GLY A 23 -1.08 -24.16 10.58
C GLY A 23 -0.44 -23.15 11.53
N GLY A 24 0.25 -22.13 11.01
CA GLY A 24 0.85 -21.09 11.82
C GLY A 24 -0.20 -20.17 12.47
N PRO A 25 0.05 -19.64 13.68
CA PRO A 25 -0.88 -18.74 14.37
C PRO A 25 -0.83 -17.30 13.78
N THR A 26 -1.34 -17.14 12.55
CA THR A 26 -1.20 -15.90 11.75
C THR A 26 -1.71 -14.65 12.46
N ALA A 27 -2.90 -14.70 13.07
CA ALA A 27 -3.46 -13.53 13.79
C ALA A 27 -2.56 -13.08 14.95
N THR A 28 -2.03 -14.04 15.73
CA THR A 28 -1.09 -13.77 16.82
C THR A 28 0.22 -13.17 16.28
N LEU A 29 0.70 -13.66 15.13
CA LEU A 29 1.92 -13.15 14.51
C LEU A 29 1.73 -11.72 13.96
N LEU A 30 0.59 -11.42 13.32
CA LEU A 30 0.23 -10.06 12.88
C LEU A 30 0.17 -9.11 14.08
N ALA A 31 -0.53 -9.50 15.15
CA ALA A 31 -0.66 -8.70 16.37
C ALA A 31 0.70 -8.45 17.05
N LYS A 32 1.62 -9.43 17.03
CA LYS A 32 3.00 -9.28 17.53
C LYS A 32 3.73 -8.14 16.82
N PHE A 33 3.53 -7.98 15.51
CA PHE A 33 4.14 -6.92 14.71
C PHE A 33 3.27 -5.66 14.56
N LYS A 34 2.19 -5.54 15.32
CA LYS A 34 1.26 -4.38 15.26
C LYS A 34 0.70 -4.17 13.85
N LEU A 35 0.41 -5.26 13.16
CA LEU A 35 -0.27 -5.27 11.88
C LEU A 35 -1.75 -5.61 12.10
N PRO A 36 -2.65 -5.06 11.27
CA PRO A 36 -4.07 -5.35 11.37
C PRO A 36 -4.32 -6.83 11.11
N THR A 37 -5.27 -7.40 11.86
CA THR A 37 -5.55 -8.84 11.82
C THR A 37 -6.45 -9.25 10.65
N SER A 38 -7.28 -8.32 10.16
CA SER A 38 -8.18 -8.55 9.02
C SER A 38 -7.69 -7.88 7.73
N LEU A 39 -6.58 -8.40 7.20
CA LEU A 39 -5.89 -7.82 6.04
C LEU A 39 -6.76 -7.78 4.78
N GLN A 40 -7.63 -8.78 4.57
CA GLN A 40 -8.47 -8.92 3.37
C GLN A 40 -9.46 -7.76 3.23
N GLU A 41 -10.14 -7.38 4.31
CA GLU A 41 -11.06 -6.23 4.30
C GLU A 41 -10.32 -4.89 4.16
N LYS A 42 -9.02 -4.89 4.44
CA LYS A 42 -8.17 -3.70 4.49
C LYS A 42 -7.16 -3.66 3.34
N ALA A 43 -7.37 -4.43 2.26
CA ALA A 43 -6.41 -4.58 1.16
C ALA A 43 -5.91 -3.25 0.57
N ASP A 44 -6.77 -2.23 0.48
CA ASP A 44 -6.43 -0.89 0.00
C ASP A 44 -5.88 0.06 1.07
N HIS A 45 -5.82 -0.37 2.33
CA HIS A 45 -5.25 0.43 3.41
C HIS A 45 -3.73 0.25 3.49
N TYR A 46 -3.07 1.15 4.22
CA TYR A 46 -1.62 1.19 4.34
C TYR A 46 -1.14 0.81 5.74
N VAL A 47 -0.01 0.12 5.81
CA VAL A 47 0.69 -0.22 7.05
C VAL A 47 2.17 0.14 6.95
N PRO A 48 2.86 0.37 8.07
CA PRO A 48 4.30 0.60 8.03
C PRO A 48 5.05 -0.60 7.43
N LEU A 49 5.94 -0.34 6.47
CA LEU A 49 6.64 -1.37 5.71
C LEU A 49 7.56 -2.24 6.58
N LEU A 50 8.30 -1.64 7.53
CA LEU A 50 9.26 -2.41 8.34
C LEU A 50 8.58 -3.49 9.20
N PRO A 51 7.48 -3.19 9.94
CA PRO A 51 6.64 -4.21 10.54
C PRO A 51 6.15 -5.30 9.57
N ALA A 52 5.74 -4.94 8.35
CA ALA A 52 5.32 -5.89 7.33
C ALA A 52 6.45 -6.85 6.90
N VAL A 53 7.65 -6.32 6.66
CA VAL A 53 8.84 -7.13 6.34
C VAL A 53 9.17 -8.06 7.51
N ARG A 54 9.20 -7.56 8.74
CA ARG A 54 9.46 -8.37 9.94
C ARG A 54 8.43 -9.48 10.15
N PHE A 55 7.17 -9.21 9.84
CA PHE A 55 6.12 -10.23 9.84
C PHE A 55 6.42 -11.33 8.82
N ALA A 56 6.73 -10.97 7.58
CA ALA A 56 7.06 -11.93 6.53
C ALA A 56 8.32 -12.76 6.86
N THR A 57 9.37 -12.12 7.39
CA THR A 57 10.58 -12.80 7.88
C THR A 57 10.23 -13.80 8.99
N ALA A 58 9.44 -13.39 9.98
CA ALA A 58 9.06 -14.25 11.08
C ALA A 58 8.16 -15.41 10.63
N ALA A 59 7.28 -15.17 9.65
CA ALA A 59 6.45 -16.21 9.05
C ALA A 59 7.31 -17.26 8.34
N GLN A 60 8.42 -16.86 7.69
CA GLN A 60 9.38 -17.79 7.09
C GLN A 60 10.09 -18.68 8.12
N GLN A 61 10.28 -18.20 9.35
CA GLN A 61 10.97 -18.96 10.41
C GLN A 61 10.12 -20.11 10.96
N THR A 62 8.83 -20.17 10.63
CA THR A 62 7.97 -21.32 10.96
C THR A 62 8.42 -22.54 10.14
N GLN A 63 8.52 -23.71 10.79
CA GLN A 63 9.07 -24.93 10.18
C GLN A 63 8.38 -25.26 8.84
N GLY A 64 9.20 -25.54 7.82
CA GLY A 64 8.72 -25.99 6.50
C GLY A 64 8.52 -24.88 5.45
N LEU A 65 8.85 -23.62 5.75
CA LEU A 65 8.75 -22.51 4.80
C LEU A 65 10.14 -22.03 4.34
N SER A 66 10.51 -22.39 3.11
CA SER A 66 11.56 -21.72 2.35
C SER A 66 10.96 -20.82 1.27
N GLU A 67 11.69 -19.79 0.87
CA GLU A 67 11.32 -18.93 -0.28
C GLU A 67 9.94 -18.27 -0.14
N ILE A 68 9.59 -17.82 1.08
CA ILE A 68 8.24 -17.27 1.33
C ILE A 68 7.95 -16.07 0.43
N ALA A 69 8.95 -15.24 0.14
CA ALA A 69 8.86 -14.09 -0.75
C ALA A 69 8.47 -14.50 -2.18
N PHE A 70 9.14 -15.51 -2.73
CA PHE A 70 8.85 -16.03 -4.05
C PHE A 70 7.45 -16.67 -4.10
N ARG A 71 7.11 -17.49 -3.10
CA ARG A 71 5.78 -18.12 -3.01
C ARG A 71 4.65 -17.09 -2.86
N ALA A 72 4.87 -16.04 -2.08
CA ALA A 72 3.95 -14.91 -1.96
C ALA A 72 3.79 -14.18 -3.30
N ALA A 73 4.90 -13.91 -3.99
CA ALA A 73 4.88 -13.29 -5.32
C ALA A 73 4.10 -14.13 -6.34
N GLN A 74 4.18 -15.46 -6.29
CA GLN A 74 3.40 -16.35 -7.17
C GLN A 74 1.88 -16.25 -6.98
N ARG A 75 1.41 -15.78 -5.82
CA ARG A 75 -0.02 -15.55 -5.54
C ARG A 75 -0.50 -14.15 -5.95
N LEU A 76 0.44 -13.27 -6.27
CA LEU A 76 0.10 -11.95 -6.79
C LEU A 76 -0.23 -12.03 -8.29
N SER A 77 -0.95 -11.02 -8.73
CA SER A 77 -1.47 -10.89 -10.09
C SER A 77 -1.71 -9.41 -10.37
N PHE A 78 -2.00 -9.08 -11.64
CA PHE A 78 -2.30 -7.71 -12.03
C PHE A 78 -3.48 -7.09 -11.25
N ASP A 79 -4.45 -7.91 -10.82
CA ASP A 79 -5.64 -7.47 -10.08
C ASP A 79 -5.37 -7.12 -8.60
N HIS A 80 -4.12 -7.26 -8.15
CA HIS A 80 -3.71 -6.82 -6.81
C HIS A 80 -3.10 -5.41 -6.80
N LEU A 81 -2.79 -4.81 -7.97
CA LEU A 81 -2.44 -3.40 -8.06
C LEU A 81 -3.63 -2.52 -7.74
N SER A 82 -3.44 -1.27 -7.31
CA SER A 82 -4.56 -0.34 -7.07
C SER A 82 -5.38 -0.09 -8.33
N ASP A 83 -6.67 0.20 -8.17
CA ASP A 83 -7.53 0.60 -9.29
C ASP A 83 -6.93 1.75 -10.10
N ALA A 84 -6.37 2.74 -9.40
CA ALA A 84 -5.71 3.89 -10.01
C ALA A 84 -4.56 3.46 -10.94
N MET A 85 -3.74 2.50 -10.52
CA MET A 85 -2.65 1.96 -11.33
C MET A 85 -3.17 1.09 -12.48
N ARG A 86 -4.08 0.15 -12.19
CA ARG A 86 -4.62 -0.80 -13.17
C ARG A 86 -5.29 -0.09 -14.34
N VAL A 87 -6.14 0.90 -14.05
CA VAL A 87 -6.83 1.67 -15.08
C VAL A 87 -5.83 2.36 -16.00
N ARG A 88 -4.74 2.91 -15.46
CA ARG A 88 -3.72 3.62 -16.26
C ARG A 88 -2.95 2.69 -17.18
N ILE A 89 -2.54 1.53 -16.66
CA ILE A 89 -1.85 0.52 -17.45
C ILE A 89 -2.79 0.00 -18.56
N ARG A 90 -4.05 -0.32 -18.24
CA ARG A 90 -5.04 -0.78 -19.23
C ARG A 90 -5.32 0.23 -20.35
N HIS A 91 -5.18 1.53 -20.10
CA HIS A 91 -5.35 2.58 -21.12
C HIS A 91 -4.04 2.98 -21.81
N SER A 92 -2.90 2.42 -21.40
CA SER A 92 -1.61 2.75 -22.02
C SER A 92 -1.52 2.10 -23.40
N PRO A 93 -1.14 2.85 -24.45
CA PRO A 93 -1.16 2.35 -25.83
C PRO A 93 -0.05 1.33 -26.14
N THR A 94 1.06 1.40 -25.41
CA THR A 94 2.24 0.54 -25.60
C THR A 94 2.77 0.07 -24.26
N LEU A 95 3.61 -0.99 -24.28
CA LEU A 95 4.30 -1.45 -23.08
C LEU A 95 5.15 -0.32 -22.45
N LEU A 96 5.84 0.48 -23.26
CA LEU A 96 6.59 1.62 -22.77
C LEU A 96 5.70 2.58 -21.98
N ALA A 97 4.56 2.98 -22.55
CA ALA A 97 3.63 3.88 -21.88
C ALA A 97 3.08 3.28 -20.57
N ALA A 98 2.82 1.96 -20.55
CA ALA A 98 2.39 1.26 -19.33
C ALA A 98 3.47 1.29 -18.24
N LEU A 99 4.74 1.04 -18.61
CA LEU A 99 5.87 1.10 -17.69
C LEU A 99 6.13 2.53 -17.18
N GLU A 100 5.92 3.54 -18.01
CA GLU A 100 5.98 4.95 -17.60
C GLU A 100 4.86 5.30 -16.60
N GLN A 101 3.63 4.81 -16.82
CA GLN A 101 2.55 4.95 -15.84
C GLN A 101 2.91 4.25 -14.53
N MET A 102 3.47 3.05 -14.59
CA MET A 102 3.93 2.33 -13.42
C MET A 102 4.97 3.14 -12.63
N CYS A 103 5.99 3.68 -13.30
CA CYS A 103 7.00 4.53 -12.65
C CYS A 103 6.37 5.76 -11.99
N LYS A 104 5.44 6.43 -12.68
CA LYS A 104 4.77 7.63 -12.17
C LYS A 104 3.84 7.33 -10.98
N TRP A 105 3.23 6.15 -10.93
CA TRP A 105 2.19 5.82 -9.94
C TRP A 105 2.63 4.82 -8.87
N ALA A 106 3.86 4.31 -8.95
CA ALA A 106 4.38 3.32 -8.00
C ALA A 106 4.17 3.68 -6.52
N PRO A 107 4.26 4.96 -6.11
CA PRO A 107 4.06 5.28 -4.70
C PRO A 107 2.62 5.11 -4.17
N VAL A 108 1.64 4.86 -5.05
CA VAL A 108 0.29 4.44 -4.65
C VAL A 108 0.26 3.00 -4.15
N GLU A 109 1.24 2.19 -4.53
CA GLU A 109 1.36 0.83 -3.98
C GLU A 109 2.22 0.84 -2.70
N ASP A 110 3.33 1.60 -2.72
CA ASP A 110 4.28 1.73 -1.62
C ASP A 110 4.80 3.17 -1.52
N THR A 111 4.55 3.91 -0.45
CA THR A 111 4.73 5.38 -0.42
C THR A 111 6.16 5.87 -0.68
N SER A 112 7.16 5.03 -0.40
CA SER A 112 8.59 5.33 -0.60
C SER A 112 9.20 4.61 -1.81
N LEU A 113 8.39 3.92 -2.62
CA LEU A 113 8.86 3.16 -3.78
C LEU A 113 9.18 4.08 -4.95
N GLN A 114 10.43 4.06 -5.36
CA GLN A 114 10.93 4.73 -6.56
C GLN A 114 11.09 3.68 -7.65
N LEU A 115 10.36 3.86 -8.76
CA LEU A 115 10.61 3.14 -10.01
C LEU A 115 11.08 4.10 -11.08
N TRP A 116 12.04 3.65 -11.89
CA TRP A 116 12.51 4.40 -13.05
C TRP A 116 12.97 3.46 -14.16
N LEU A 117 13.02 4.01 -15.37
CA LEU A 117 13.55 3.33 -16.55
C LEU A 117 14.99 3.79 -16.76
N GLU A 118 15.92 2.84 -16.87
CA GLU A 118 17.32 3.08 -17.17
C GLU A 118 17.63 2.49 -18.57
N PRO A 119 17.82 3.34 -19.59
CA PRO A 119 18.18 2.88 -20.92
C PRO A 119 19.52 2.14 -20.93
N CYS A 120 19.58 1.03 -21.66
CA CYS A 120 20.77 0.29 -22.03
C CYS A 120 20.80 0.17 -23.56
N ASP A 121 21.89 -0.36 -24.14
CA ASP A 121 22.07 -0.36 -25.60
C ASP A 121 20.92 -1.03 -26.37
N ALA A 122 20.54 -2.26 -25.99
CA ALA A 122 19.49 -3.04 -26.67
C ALA A 122 18.31 -3.39 -25.75
N SER A 123 18.25 -2.78 -24.57
CA SER A 123 17.26 -3.07 -23.53
C SER A 123 17.00 -1.84 -22.67
N VAL A 124 15.98 -1.90 -21.84
CA VAL A 124 15.74 -0.97 -20.74
C VAL A 124 15.71 -1.80 -19.45
N LYS A 125 16.38 -1.30 -18.41
CA LYS A 125 16.19 -1.81 -17.06
C LYS A 125 15.03 -1.07 -16.41
N ILE A 126 14.08 -1.81 -15.88
CA ILE A 126 13.06 -1.28 -14.98
C ILE A 126 13.62 -1.42 -13.59
N CYS A 127 14.08 -0.31 -13.02
CA CYS A 127 14.75 -0.29 -11.73
C CYS A 127 13.77 0.10 -10.62
N SER A 128 13.96 -0.48 -9.44
CA SER A 128 13.22 -0.12 -8.23
C SER A 128 14.13 0.04 -7.02
N ARG A 129 13.73 0.95 -6.13
CA ARG A 129 14.32 1.14 -4.79
C ARG A 129 13.25 1.67 -3.85
N ILE A 130 13.29 1.24 -2.59
CA ILE A 130 12.50 1.87 -1.53
C ILE A 130 13.38 2.87 -0.79
N ALA A 131 12.96 4.13 -0.74
CA ALA A 131 13.68 5.13 0.04
C ALA A 131 13.55 4.84 1.55
N GLY A 132 14.63 5.06 2.31
CA GLY A 132 14.62 4.88 3.76
C GLY A 132 14.76 3.43 4.25
N THR A 133 15.04 2.47 3.35
CA THR A 133 15.23 1.06 3.72
C THR A 133 16.69 0.60 3.74
N GLN A 134 17.65 1.54 3.68
CA GLN A 134 19.07 1.21 3.79
C GLN A 134 19.36 0.47 5.10
N GLY A 135 19.98 -0.72 5.00
CA GLY A 135 20.32 -1.55 6.15
C GLY A 135 19.17 -2.38 6.74
N ILE A 136 17.98 -2.37 6.13
CA ILE A 136 16.91 -3.32 6.48
C ILE A 136 17.27 -4.72 5.96
N SER A 137 17.30 -5.71 6.84
CA SER A 137 17.45 -7.13 6.49
C SER A 137 16.22 -7.65 5.73
N ASP A 138 16.42 -8.73 4.94
CA ASP A 138 15.36 -9.43 4.21
C ASP A 138 14.60 -8.54 3.18
N LEU A 139 15.27 -7.51 2.66
CA LEU A 139 14.67 -6.59 1.67
C LEU A 139 14.25 -7.33 0.39
N GLU A 140 14.84 -8.49 0.09
CA GLU A 140 14.44 -9.37 -1.01
C GLU A 140 12.95 -9.72 -0.97
N ILE A 141 12.32 -9.74 0.22
CA ILE A 141 10.88 -9.94 0.38
C ILE A 141 10.13 -8.87 -0.39
N SER A 142 10.44 -7.59 -0.15
CA SER A 142 9.80 -6.47 -0.85
C SER A 142 10.17 -6.41 -2.34
N GLN A 143 11.40 -6.78 -2.69
CA GLN A 143 11.89 -6.71 -4.08
C GLN A 143 11.22 -7.74 -4.97
N TRP A 144 10.91 -8.94 -4.44
CA TRP A 144 10.11 -9.92 -5.16
C TRP A 144 8.73 -9.37 -5.52
N LEU A 145 8.05 -8.70 -4.59
CA LEU A 145 6.72 -8.13 -4.82
C LEU A 145 6.78 -6.99 -5.87
N GLN A 146 7.82 -6.17 -5.86
CA GLN A 146 7.99 -5.11 -6.88
C GLN A 146 8.24 -5.70 -8.27
N ASN A 147 9.17 -6.66 -8.34
CA ASN A 147 9.56 -7.30 -9.59
C ASN A 147 8.41 -8.09 -10.21
N VAL A 148 7.56 -8.72 -9.40
CA VAL A 148 6.43 -9.52 -9.92
C VAL A 148 5.42 -8.65 -10.68
N PHE A 149 5.17 -7.41 -10.26
CA PHE A 149 4.26 -6.54 -11.00
C PHE A 149 4.83 -6.10 -12.34
N VAL A 150 6.14 -5.82 -12.43
CA VAL A 150 6.82 -5.57 -13.72
C VAL A 150 6.66 -6.80 -14.62
N LEU A 151 6.87 -8.00 -14.09
CA LEU A 151 6.69 -9.26 -14.84
C LEU A 151 5.26 -9.42 -15.36
N HIS A 152 4.24 -9.18 -14.53
CA HIS A 152 2.84 -9.27 -14.94
C HIS A 152 2.49 -8.27 -16.04
N ILE A 153 2.96 -7.03 -15.92
CA ILE A 153 2.73 -5.99 -16.93
C ILE A 153 3.40 -6.41 -18.24
N VAL A 154 4.68 -6.80 -18.24
CA VAL A 154 5.35 -7.20 -19.49
C VAL A 154 4.67 -8.41 -20.12
N ARG A 155 4.26 -9.42 -19.34
CA ARG A 155 3.56 -10.61 -19.84
C ARG A 155 2.21 -10.31 -20.47
N GLN A 156 1.52 -9.26 -20.03
CA GLN A 156 0.27 -8.82 -20.67
C GLN A 156 0.49 -8.39 -22.14
N PHE A 157 1.68 -7.89 -22.47
CA PHE A 157 2.03 -7.42 -23.83
C PHE A 157 2.84 -8.46 -24.61
N ALA A 158 3.83 -9.07 -23.97
CA ALA A 158 4.80 -9.98 -24.58
C ALA A 158 4.35 -11.46 -24.58
N GLY A 159 3.23 -11.77 -23.93
CA GLY A 159 2.70 -13.12 -23.76
C GLY A 159 3.05 -13.74 -22.39
N ALA A 160 2.19 -14.64 -21.92
CA ALA A 160 2.24 -15.23 -20.57
C ALA A 160 3.56 -15.96 -20.26
N ASN A 161 4.22 -16.52 -21.28
CA ASN A 161 5.47 -17.27 -21.15
C ASN A 161 6.72 -16.38 -21.21
N TRP A 162 6.57 -15.06 -21.36
CA TRP A 162 7.72 -14.17 -21.35
C TRP A 162 8.47 -14.22 -20.02
N MET A 163 9.80 -14.19 -20.10
CA MET A 163 10.71 -14.21 -18.97
C MET A 163 11.87 -13.25 -19.23
N PRO A 164 12.33 -12.49 -18.22
CA PRO A 164 13.49 -11.65 -18.38
C PRO A 164 14.76 -12.49 -18.39
N LYS A 165 15.78 -12.00 -19.09
CA LYS A 165 17.11 -12.62 -19.08
C LYS A 165 17.82 -12.43 -17.74
N VAL A 166 17.50 -11.34 -17.04
CA VAL A 166 18.12 -11.01 -15.75
C VAL A 166 17.09 -10.44 -14.78
N ILE A 167 17.13 -10.92 -13.54
CA ILE A 167 16.49 -10.30 -12.39
C ILE A 167 17.57 -9.96 -11.38
N ALA A 168 17.63 -8.70 -10.97
CA ALA A 168 18.63 -8.19 -10.06
C ALA A 168 18.01 -7.72 -8.74
N PHE A 169 18.73 -7.95 -7.65
CA PHE A 169 18.36 -7.59 -6.30
C PHE A 169 19.41 -6.66 -5.71
N GLU A 170 18.96 -5.64 -4.98
CA GLU A 170 19.83 -4.88 -4.08
C GLU A 170 20.26 -5.76 -2.91
N ALA A 171 19.34 -6.58 -2.40
CA ALA A 171 19.62 -7.54 -1.34
C ALA A 171 20.63 -8.60 -1.79
N ASN A 172 21.29 -9.23 -0.82
CA ASN A 172 22.15 -10.38 -1.07
C ASN A 172 21.31 -11.67 -1.17
N TYR A 173 20.46 -11.74 -2.19
CA TYR A 173 19.55 -12.86 -2.40
C TYR A 173 20.25 -14.02 -3.11
N LYS A 174 19.95 -15.26 -2.71
CA LYS A 174 20.42 -16.46 -3.42
C LYS A 174 19.21 -17.37 -3.66
N PRO A 175 18.67 -17.43 -4.89
CA PRO A 175 17.52 -18.27 -5.17
C PRO A 175 17.88 -19.75 -4.98
N SER A 176 16.99 -20.51 -4.36
CA SER A 176 17.09 -21.97 -4.27
C SER A 176 16.98 -22.65 -5.64
N ILE A 177 17.30 -23.94 -5.66
CA ILE A 177 17.17 -24.79 -6.86
C ILE A 177 15.71 -24.83 -7.36
N GLU A 178 14.73 -24.79 -6.44
CA GLU A 178 13.30 -24.72 -6.77
C GLU A 178 12.98 -23.45 -7.58
N VAL A 179 13.46 -22.29 -7.12
CA VAL A 179 13.28 -21.03 -7.84
C VAL A 179 14.01 -21.07 -9.18
N GLN A 180 15.26 -21.52 -9.20
CA GLN A 180 16.05 -21.56 -10.44
C GLN A 180 15.44 -22.48 -11.51
N SER A 181 14.81 -23.60 -11.14
CA SER A 181 14.19 -24.53 -12.10
C SER A 181 12.96 -23.92 -12.78
N LEU A 182 12.24 -23.03 -12.08
CA LEU A 182 11.12 -22.26 -12.64
C LEU A 182 11.59 -21.10 -13.53
N TRP A 183 12.87 -20.74 -13.47
CA TRP A 183 13.48 -19.65 -14.23
C TRP A 183 14.75 -20.08 -14.99
N PRO A 184 14.67 -21.10 -15.88
CA PRO A 184 15.84 -21.78 -16.45
C PRO A 184 16.70 -20.90 -17.37
N HIS A 185 16.16 -19.77 -17.84
CA HIS A 185 16.84 -18.83 -18.74
C HIS A 185 17.05 -17.45 -18.13
N THR A 186 16.86 -17.33 -16.82
CA THR A 186 16.99 -16.07 -16.10
C THR A 186 18.20 -16.13 -15.17
N ARG A 187 19.11 -15.18 -15.33
CA ARG A 187 20.23 -15.00 -14.42
C ARG A 187 19.80 -14.13 -13.23
N PHE A 188 20.06 -14.59 -12.02
CA PHE A 188 19.85 -13.82 -10.80
C PHE A 188 21.14 -13.08 -10.41
N MET A 189 21.02 -11.78 -10.12
CA MET A 189 22.12 -10.95 -9.66
C MET A 189 21.76 -10.33 -8.30
N SER A 190 22.73 -10.23 -7.41
CA SER A 190 22.51 -9.77 -6.03
C SER A 190 23.55 -8.74 -5.63
N GLY A 191 23.29 -7.98 -4.56
CA GLY A 191 24.18 -6.91 -4.10
C GLY A 191 24.33 -5.77 -5.12
N GLN A 192 23.31 -5.56 -5.96
CA GLN A 192 23.29 -4.48 -6.94
C GLN A 192 22.98 -3.14 -6.27
N LYS A 193 23.18 -2.03 -6.99
CA LYS A 193 22.82 -0.69 -6.46
C LYS A 193 21.32 -0.51 -6.28
N ALA A 194 20.50 -1.23 -7.05
CA ALA A 194 19.04 -1.21 -7.01
C ALA A 194 18.53 -2.56 -7.51
N SER A 195 17.27 -2.89 -7.25
CA SER A 195 16.62 -4.03 -7.92
C SER A 195 16.25 -3.63 -9.33
N TRP A 196 16.32 -4.56 -10.29
CA TRP A 196 15.88 -4.30 -11.65
C TRP A 196 15.56 -5.56 -12.44
N ILE A 197 14.70 -5.40 -13.45
CA ILE A 197 14.41 -6.38 -14.50
C ILE A 197 14.81 -5.79 -15.85
N GLU A 198 15.45 -6.59 -16.69
CA GLU A 198 15.79 -6.19 -18.05
C GLU A 198 14.70 -6.55 -19.06
N VAL A 199 14.27 -5.57 -19.87
CA VAL A 199 13.31 -5.74 -20.96
C VAL A 199 13.93 -5.28 -22.29
N PRO A 200 14.06 -6.16 -23.29
CA PRO A 200 14.59 -5.78 -24.61
C PRO A 200 13.73 -4.74 -25.32
N LEU A 201 14.36 -3.82 -26.07
CA LEU A 201 13.68 -2.68 -26.72
C LEU A 201 12.53 -3.11 -27.65
N GLN A 202 12.67 -4.26 -28.32
CA GLN A 202 11.64 -4.79 -29.23
C GLN A 202 10.28 -5.03 -28.56
N PHE A 203 10.23 -5.21 -27.23
CA PHE A 203 8.98 -5.40 -26.50
C PHE A 203 8.30 -4.07 -26.18
N LEU A 204 9.05 -2.97 -26.08
CA LEU A 204 8.55 -1.68 -25.58
C LEU A 204 7.50 -1.05 -26.50
N SER A 205 7.58 -1.32 -27.80
CA SER A 205 6.61 -0.86 -28.81
C SER A 205 5.41 -1.78 -28.98
N LEU A 206 5.33 -2.90 -28.25
CA LEU A 206 4.18 -3.80 -28.37
C LEU A 206 2.89 -3.06 -27.99
N PRO A 207 1.85 -3.16 -28.83
CA PRO A 207 0.59 -2.49 -28.58
C PRO A 207 -0.16 -3.18 -27.44
N ASN A 208 -0.91 -2.40 -26.67
CA ASN A 208 -1.86 -2.96 -25.73
C ASN A 208 -3.12 -3.42 -26.49
N GLY A 209 -3.30 -4.74 -26.63
CA GLY A 209 -4.45 -5.32 -27.32
C GLY A 209 -5.80 -4.98 -26.67
N ASP A 210 -5.79 -4.72 -25.36
CA ASP A 210 -6.96 -4.37 -24.54
C ASP A 210 -7.04 -2.87 -24.26
N ALA A 211 -6.29 -2.01 -24.98
CA ALA A 211 -6.31 -0.57 -24.78
C ALA A 211 -7.75 -0.07 -24.81
N ALA A 212 -8.30 0.25 -23.63
CA ALA A 212 -9.65 0.74 -23.51
C ALA A 212 -9.75 2.04 -24.32
N ARG A 213 -10.71 2.09 -25.26
CA ARG A 213 -10.94 3.26 -26.14
C ARG A 213 -11.47 4.48 -25.38
N SER A 214 -11.78 4.33 -24.09
CA SER A 214 -12.18 5.42 -23.20
C SER A 214 -11.01 6.33 -22.86
N LYS A 215 -11.31 7.58 -22.48
CA LYS A 215 -10.29 8.49 -21.97
C LYS A 215 -9.78 8.01 -20.62
N LEU A 216 -8.47 8.11 -20.42
CA LEU A 216 -7.85 8.00 -19.09
C LEU A 216 -8.57 8.95 -18.12
N PRO A 217 -8.89 8.51 -16.89
CA PRO A 217 -9.41 9.41 -15.87
C PRO A 217 -8.44 10.57 -15.65
N GLU A 218 -8.98 11.80 -15.67
CA GLU A 218 -8.21 13.04 -15.48
C GLU A 218 -7.65 13.19 -14.06
N THR A 219 -8.01 12.31 -13.13
CA THR A 219 -7.57 12.36 -11.73
C THR A 219 -6.04 12.30 -11.63
N GLU A 220 -5.41 13.46 -11.44
CA GLU A 220 -3.97 13.53 -11.24
C GLU A 220 -3.55 12.81 -9.95
N ARG A 221 -2.31 12.32 -9.93
CA ARG A 221 -1.73 11.74 -8.72
C ARG A 221 -1.56 12.87 -7.71
N GLN A 222 -2.37 12.88 -6.67
CA GLN A 222 -2.04 13.69 -5.49
C GLN A 222 -0.80 13.09 -4.83
N PRO A 223 0.28 13.88 -4.65
CA PRO A 223 1.44 13.41 -3.91
C PRO A 223 0.99 13.02 -2.51
N PHE A 224 1.39 11.83 -2.05
CA PHE A 224 1.37 11.56 -0.62
C PHE A 224 2.35 12.54 0.01
N GLY A 225 1.89 13.33 0.99
CA GLY A 225 2.80 14.14 1.78
C GLY A 225 3.84 13.24 2.43
N ASP A 226 5.09 13.68 2.46
CA ASP A 226 6.21 12.97 3.06
C ASP A 226 6.36 13.28 4.57
N ASP A 227 5.49 14.15 5.07
CA ASP A 227 5.42 14.54 6.47
C ASP A 227 4.70 13.48 7.32
N ILE A 228 4.94 13.54 8.64
CA ILE A 228 4.39 12.58 9.59
C ILE A 228 2.85 12.60 9.67
N VAL A 229 2.20 13.74 9.45
CA VAL A 229 0.74 13.84 9.48
C VAL A 229 0.17 13.07 8.31
N SER A 230 0.72 13.27 7.10
CA SER A 230 0.31 12.55 5.89
C SER A 230 0.48 11.04 6.03
N VAL A 231 1.63 10.59 6.56
CA VAL A 231 1.89 9.17 6.86
C VAL A 231 0.83 8.60 7.81
N LEU A 232 0.55 9.30 8.92
CA LEU A 232 -0.43 8.82 9.90
C LEU A 232 -1.86 8.83 9.32
N ARG A 233 -2.23 9.81 8.50
CA ARG A 233 -3.54 9.83 7.83
C ARG A 233 -3.75 8.63 6.90
N LEU A 234 -2.68 8.13 6.28
CA LEU A 234 -2.72 6.94 5.43
C LEU A 234 -2.74 5.64 6.24
N ALA A 235 -1.96 5.57 7.32
CA ALA A 235 -1.77 4.32 8.07
C ALA A 235 -2.87 4.06 9.12
N LEU A 236 -3.34 5.09 9.83
CA LEU A 236 -4.31 4.94 10.93
C LEU A 236 -5.66 4.28 10.53
N PRO A 237 -6.21 4.50 9.31
CA PRO A 237 -7.42 3.80 8.85
C PRO A 237 -7.35 2.27 8.98
N SER A 238 -6.16 1.67 8.83
CA SER A 238 -5.94 0.22 8.95
C SER A 238 -6.26 -0.35 10.33
N TYR A 239 -6.38 0.50 11.35
CA TYR A 239 -6.43 0.09 12.75
C TYR A 239 -7.70 0.57 13.48
N LEU A 240 -8.62 1.24 12.78
CA LEU A 240 -9.76 1.88 13.42
C LEU A 240 -10.72 0.89 14.06
N ASP A 241 -11.07 -0.19 13.35
CA ASP A 241 -11.97 -1.24 13.82
C ASP A 241 -11.40 -2.07 14.99
N GLU A 242 -10.09 -1.97 15.22
CA GLU A 242 -9.40 -2.49 16.41
C GLU A 242 -9.32 -1.46 17.55
N GLY A 243 -10.18 -0.43 17.52
CA GLY A 243 -10.27 0.66 18.52
C GLY A 243 -9.41 1.89 18.20
N GLY A 244 -8.58 1.82 17.16
CA GLY A 244 -7.58 2.84 16.82
C GLY A 244 -6.35 2.78 17.74
N PRO A 245 -5.15 3.06 17.23
CA PRO A 245 -3.94 2.94 18.04
C PRO A 245 -3.86 4.07 19.06
N THR A 246 -3.25 3.78 20.20
CA THR A 246 -2.81 4.79 21.18
C THR A 246 -1.66 5.62 20.60
N ILE A 247 -1.37 6.77 21.21
CA ILE A 247 -0.22 7.59 20.78
C ILE A 247 1.11 6.84 20.89
N ALA A 248 1.24 5.92 21.87
CA ALA A 248 2.42 5.10 22.03
C ALA A 248 2.59 4.13 20.85
N GLN A 249 1.50 3.47 20.44
CA GLN A 249 1.49 2.60 19.27
C GLN A 249 1.75 3.38 17.97
N ALA A 250 1.12 4.55 17.79
CA ALA A 250 1.35 5.40 16.62
C ALA A 250 2.80 5.90 16.54
N ALA A 251 3.43 6.24 17.68
CA ALA A 251 4.83 6.62 17.75
C ALA A 251 5.75 5.44 17.39
N GLU A 252 5.47 4.25 17.90
CA GLU A 252 6.21 3.02 17.58
C GLU A 252 6.11 2.68 16.09
N MET A 253 4.91 2.72 15.50
CA MET A 253 4.67 2.53 14.06
C MET A 253 5.47 3.52 13.21
N ALA A 254 5.65 4.74 13.71
CA ALA A 254 6.41 5.79 13.07
C ALA A 254 7.92 5.75 13.37
N ALA A 255 8.41 4.77 14.14
CA ALA A 255 9.78 4.68 14.64
C ALA A 255 10.24 5.95 15.40
N LEU A 256 9.34 6.53 16.21
CA LEU A 256 9.55 7.73 17.01
C LEU A 256 9.28 7.47 18.49
N SER A 257 9.86 8.30 19.36
CA SER A 257 9.37 8.42 20.74
C SER A 257 8.06 9.21 20.76
N VAL A 258 7.19 8.94 21.75
CA VAL A 258 5.94 9.69 21.95
C VAL A 258 6.18 11.21 21.98
N ARG A 259 7.20 11.66 22.73
CA ARG A 259 7.61 13.08 22.79
C ARG A 259 7.95 13.65 21.41
N SER A 260 8.64 12.86 20.58
CA SER A 260 9.03 13.29 19.23
C SER A 260 7.83 13.38 18.30
N LEU A 261 6.90 12.42 18.39
CA LEU A 261 5.65 12.45 17.64
C LEU A 261 4.80 13.66 18.06
N GLN A 262 4.57 13.86 19.36
CA GLN A 262 3.83 15.01 19.87
C GLN A 262 4.42 16.34 19.40
N ARG A 263 5.74 16.51 19.50
CA ARG A 263 6.42 17.72 19.01
C ARG A 263 6.18 17.94 17.51
N LYS A 264 6.28 16.89 16.69
CA LYS A 264 6.05 16.97 15.25
C LYS A 264 4.60 17.34 14.91
N LEU A 265 3.63 16.76 15.61
CA LEU A 265 2.22 17.09 15.44
C LEU A 265 1.94 18.54 15.86
N ALA A 266 2.49 18.99 16.99
CA ALA A 266 2.35 20.35 17.48
C ALA A 266 2.91 21.40 16.50
N LEU A 267 4.04 21.10 15.83
CA LEU A 267 4.59 21.95 14.78
C LEU A 267 3.66 22.06 13.55
N ALA A 268 2.78 21.09 13.35
CA ALA A 268 1.74 21.11 12.33
C ALA A 268 0.37 21.60 12.86
N GLY A 269 0.33 22.15 14.09
CA GLY A 269 -0.91 22.63 14.73
C GLY A 269 -1.85 21.54 15.23
N LEU A 270 -1.38 20.28 15.34
CA LEU A 270 -2.23 19.13 15.63
C LEU A 270 -1.90 18.48 16.98
N THR A 271 -2.93 17.90 17.58
CA THR A 271 -2.80 16.88 18.62
C THR A 271 -3.04 15.50 18.02
N TYR A 272 -2.52 14.44 18.67
CA TYR A 272 -2.78 13.07 18.20
C TYR A 272 -4.27 12.71 18.26
N SER A 273 -4.97 13.11 19.33
CA SER A 273 -6.41 12.90 19.47
C SER A 273 -7.20 13.62 18.39
N GLY A 274 -6.83 14.87 18.06
CA GLY A 274 -7.45 15.62 16.97
C GLY A 274 -7.23 14.97 15.61
N LEU A 275 -6.00 14.51 15.34
CA LEU A 275 -5.68 13.77 14.12
C LEU A 275 -6.49 12.47 14.01
N LEU A 276 -6.56 11.68 15.10
CA LEU A 276 -7.32 10.44 15.12
C LEU A 276 -8.82 10.71 14.91
N GLU A 277 -9.38 11.76 15.53
CA GLU A 277 -10.77 12.18 15.31
C GLU A 277 -11.04 12.53 13.83
N GLN A 278 -10.14 13.27 13.18
CA GLN A 278 -10.25 13.57 11.75
C GLN A 278 -10.23 12.28 10.90
N VAL A 279 -9.33 11.35 11.21
CA VAL A 279 -9.23 10.06 10.49
C VAL A 279 -10.52 9.25 10.66
N ARG A 280 -11.06 9.14 11.88
CA ARG A 280 -12.32 8.46 12.16
C ARG A 280 -13.48 9.10 11.40
N PHE A 281 -13.55 10.43 11.38
CA PHE A 281 -14.59 11.16 10.66
C PHE A 281 -14.51 10.93 9.14
N ASN A 282 -13.31 11.03 8.55
CA ASN A 282 -13.11 10.82 7.12
C ASN A 282 -13.47 9.39 6.70
N ASN A 283 -13.11 8.39 7.51
CA ASN A 283 -13.51 7.01 7.27
C ASN A 283 -15.03 6.84 7.30
N ALA A 284 -15.71 7.46 8.28
CA ALA A 284 -17.16 7.43 8.35
C ALA A 284 -17.81 8.09 7.13
N VAL A 285 -17.32 9.26 6.69
CA VAL A 285 -17.80 9.94 5.47
C VAL A 285 -17.66 9.04 4.25
N LYS A 286 -16.51 8.39 4.08
CA LYS A 286 -16.26 7.44 2.98
C LYS A 286 -17.30 6.31 3.01
N LEU A 287 -17.43 5.61 4.13
CA LEU A 287 -18.38 4.50 4.26
C LEU A 287 -19.84 4.93 4.08
N LEU A 288 -20.25 6.09 4.61
CA LEU A 288 -21.62 6.58 4.49
C LEU A 288 -21.99 6.97 3.05
N SER A 289 -21.01 7.41 2.25
CA SER A 289 -21.21 7.89 0.88
C SER A 289 -21.03 6.79 -0.17
N SER A 290 -20.18 5.79 0.08
CA SER A 290 -19.85 4.76 -0.91
C SER A 290 -20.48 3.39 -0.63
N THR A 291 -21.16 3.18 0.50
CA THR A 291 -21.71 1.86 0.86
C THR A 291 -23.10 1.91 1.49
N GLU A 292 -23.74 0.74 1.52
CA GLU A 292 -25.03 0.48 2.18
C GLU A 292 -24.88 -0.04 3.62
N THR A 293 -23.65 -0.07 4.17
CA THR A 293 -23.32 -0.61 5.49
C THR A 293 -24.20 0.02 6.57
N LYS A 294 -24.68 -0.73 7.58
CA LYS A 294 -25.57 -0.15 8.60
C LYS A 294 -24.82 0.93 9.40
N ILE A 295 -25.53 1.97 9.84
CA ILE A 295 -24.92 3.09 10.59
C ILE A 295 -24.16 2.63 11.83
N ILE A 296 -24.66 1.58 12.49
CA ILE A 296 -23.98 0.95 13.64
C ILE A 296 -22.64 0.31 13.24
N ASP A 297 -22.60 -0.41 12.12
CA ASP A 297 -21.39 -1.04 11.61
C ASP A 297 -20.38 0.05 11.15
N VAL A 298 -20.87 1.13 10.53
CA VAL A 298 -20.03 2.30 10.19
C VAL A 298 -19.38 2.91 11.44
N ALA A 299 -20.10 2.98 12.56
CA ALA A 299 -19.54 3.49 13.81
C ALA A 299 -18.37 2.62 14.29
N PHE A 300 -18.56 1.30 14.32
CA PHE A 300 -17.51 0.35 14.73
C PHE A 300 -16.33 0.35 13.76
N SER A 301 -16.56 0.29 12.45
CA SER A 301 -15.49 0.35 11.43
C SER A 301 -14.74 1.68 11.43
N SER A 302 -15.35 2.74 11.96
CA SER A 302 -14.69 4.05 12.16
C SER A 302 -14.06 4.20 13.54
N GLY A 303 -13.96 3.14 14.32
CA GLY A 303 -13.25 3.08 15.59
C GLY A 303 -13.97 3.69 16.78
N TYR A 304 -15.30 3.75 16.76
CA TYR A 304 -16.10 4.10 17.92
C TYR A 304 -16.61 2.84 18.62
N ALA A 305 -16.40 2.75 19.94
CA ALA A 305 -16.93 1.66 20.76
C ALA A 305 -18.44 1.78 21.05
N ASP A 306 -19.02 2.97 20.86
CA ASP A 306 -20.43 3.26 21.11
C ASP A 306 -21.03 4.04 19.92
N PRO A 307 -22.05 3.49 19.23
CA PRO A 307 -22.77 4.16 18.15
C PRO A 307 -23.41 5.49 18.56
N ALA A 308 -23.84 5.66 19.81
CA ALA A 308 -24.41 6.92 20.29
C ALA A 308 -23.32 8.00 20.40
N HIS A 309 -22.13 7.64 20.88
CA HIS A 309 -20.96 8.52 20.84
C HIS A 309 -20.59 8.90 19.40
N PHE A 310 -20.55 7.94 18.48
CA PHE A 310 -20.32 8.21 17.06
C PHE A 310 -21.31 9.24 16.50
N ALA A 311 -22.61 9.03 16.70
CA ALA A 311 -23.64 9.93 16.15
C ALA A 311 -23.49 11.38 16.67
N ARG A 312 -23.16 11.54 17.95
CA ARG A 312 -22.89 12.87 18.56
C ARG A 312 -21.63 13.51 17.97
N ALA A 313 -20.54 12.76 17.86
CA ALA A 313 -19.29 13.25 17.29
C ALA A 313 -19.45 13.64 15.81
N PHE A 314 -20.08 12.76 15.02
CA PHE A 314 -20.35 13.02 13.60
C PHE A 314 -21.21 14.27 13.40
N ARG A 315 -22.27 14.45 14.21
CA ARG A 315 -23.13 15.65 14.14
C ARG A 315 -22.40 16.92 14.57
N ARG A 316 -21.55 16.84 15.59
CA ARG A 316 -20.71 17.98 16.02
C ARG A 316 -19.80 18.45 14.90
N ILE A 317 -19.23 17.53 14.12
CA ILE A 317 -18.26 17.85 13.06
C ILE A 317 -18.95 18.22 11.74
N SER A 318 -19.97 17.47 11.31
CA SER A 318 -20.64 17.64 10.01
C SER A 318 -21.89 18.52 10.02
N GLY A 319 -22.40 18.88 11.20
CA GLY A 319 -23.66 19.61 11.36
C GLY A 319 -24.94 18.75 11.15
N CYS A 320 -24.83 17.50 10.72
CA CYS A 320 -25.99 16.62 10.48
C CYS A 320 -25.78 15.21 11.06
N THR A 321 -26.84 14.42 11.15
CA THR A 321 -26.75 13.03 11.59
C THR A 321 -26.13 12.14 10.51
N PRO A 322 -25.50 11.01 10.86
CA PRO A 322 -24.96 10.07 9.87
C PRO A 322 -25.98 9.60 8.82
N ARG A 323 -27.25 9.45 9.22
CA ARG A 323 -28.35 9.06 8.32
C ARG A 323 -28.68 10.16 7.32
N GLU A 324 -28.86 11.39 7.79
CA GLU A 324 -29.12 12.54 6.91
C GLU A 324 -27.95 12.75 5.94
N PHE A 325 -26.71 12.58 6.41
CA PHE A 325 -25.53 12.66 5.56
C PHE A 325 -25.58 11.66 4.40
N ARG A 326 -25.90 10.39 4.68
CA ARG A 326 -26.04 9.35 3.66
C ARG A 326 -27.15 9.67 2.66
N GLU A 327 -28.30 10.14 3.12
CA GLU A 327 -29.43 10.51 2.26
C GLU A 327 -29.04 11.67 1.31
N ARG A 328 -28.25 12.65 1.79
CA ARG A 328 -27.68 13.73 0.97
C ARG A 328 -26.63 13.24 -0.03
N ALA A 329 -25.76 12.32 0.37
CA ALA A 329 -24.74 11.76 -0.51
C ALA A 329 -25.37 11.01 -1.69
N ARG A 330 -26.46 10.27 -1.45
CA ARG A 330 -27.21 9.55 -2.50
C ARG A 330 -27.95 10.47 -3.47
N SER A 331 -28.43 11.61 -2.99
CA SER A 331 -29.13 12.60 -3.82
C SER A 331 -28.19 13.52 -4.60
N GLY A 332 -26.87 13.33 -4.50
CA GLY A 332 -25.88 14.16 -5.18
C GLY A 332 -25.74 15.58 -4.60
N GLN A 333 -26.27 15.82 -3.39
CA GLN A 333 -26.32 17.14 -2.73
C GLN A 333 -25.34 17.27 -1.55
N ALA A 334 -24.44 16.29 -1.36
CA ALA A 334 -23.47 16.33 -0.27
C ALA A 334 -22.27 17.23 -0.61
N GLU A 335 -22.42 18.54 -0.40
CA GLU A 335 -21.26 19.41 -0.20
C GLU A 335 -20.91 19.38 1.29
N ILE A 336 -19.82 18.68 1.64
CA ILE A 336 -19.16 18.92 2.93
C ILE A 336 -18.32 20.16 2.74
N ASP A 337 -18.66 21.22 3.44
CA ASP A 337 -17.85 22.43 3.53
C ASP A 337 -16.52 22.09 4.22
N HIS A 338 -15.52 21.64 3.42
CA HIS A 338 -14.19 21.19 3.88
C HIS A 338 -13.43 22.32 4.59
N ASN A 339 -13.91 23.56 4.50
CA ASN A 339 -13.35 24.70 5.21
C ASN A 339 -13.71 24.73 6.71
N SER A 340 -14.71 23.94 7.15
CA SER A 340 -15.10 23.82 8.57
C SER A 340 -14.04 23.11 9.41
N THR A 341 -13.17 22.31 8.79
CA THR A 341 -12.07 21.61 9.48
C THR A 341 -10.89 22.54 9.81
N ARG A 342 -10.74 23.68 9.11
CA ARG A 342 -9.72 24.70 9.41
C ARG A 342 -10.10 25.61 10.57
N SER A 343 -11.40 25.82 10.83
CA SER A 343 -11.84 26.77 11.86
C SER A 343 -11.78 26.23 13.29
N ASN A 344 -11.51 24.93 13.48
CA ASN A 344 -11.27 24.35 14.81
C ASN A 344 -9.78 24.36 15.22
N ASP A 345 -8.86 24.82 14.36
CA ASP A 345 -7.44 24.99 14.72
C ASP A 345 -7.21 26.08 15.78
N ASP A 346 -8.17 26.98 16.01
CA ASP A 346 -8.03 28.13 16.93
C ASP A 346 -8.69 27.95 18.32
N ARG A 347 -9.33 26.81 18.58
CA ARG A 347 -9.95 26.55 19.89
C ARG A 347 -9.85 25.09 20.27
N LEU A 348 -8.72 24.67 20.83
CA LEU A 348 -8.61 23.66 21.90
C LEU A 348 -7.18 23.57 22.45
#